data_AF-A0A2G9H1J4-F1
#
_entry.id   AF-A0A2G9H1J4-F1
#
_cell.length_a   1.000
_cell.length_b   1.000
_cell.length_c   1.000
_cell.angle_alpha   90.00
_cell.angle_beta   90.00
_cell.angle_gamma   90.00
#
_symmetry.space_group_name_H-M   'P 1'
#
loop_
_entity.id
_entity.type
_entity.pdbx_description
1 polymer ?
#
loop_
_entity_poly.entity_id
_entity_poly.type
_entity_poly.pdbx_seq_one_letter_code
_entity_poly.pdbx_strand_id
1 'polypeptide(L)'
;MRGVGGPLLCISDLLSDVGEEHTGALHDQAPTPAAADVSNLPASDLPKLFQENFNELKRALEGADHSWTALTLKLCSALETANKLVDSTNSHVASLSEKVEELEQIVKGRDSAITAASDIQGCLKL
;
A
#
# COMPACT_ATOMS: atom_id res chain seq x y z
N MET A 1 -15.51 -60.47 -1.91
CA MET A 1 -15.35 -59.04 -2.24
C MET A 1 -15.73 -58.22 -1.02
N ARG A 2 -14.75 -57.80 -0.21
CA ARG A 2 -14.97 -56.82 0.87
C ARG A 2 -13.96 -55.70 0.67
N GLY A 3 -14.32 -54.75 -0.18
CA GLY A 3 -13.64 -53.46 -0.21
C GLY A 3 -14.13 -52.66 0.98
N VAL A 4 -13.24 -52.43 1.95
CA VAL A 4 -13.50 -51.58 3.11
C VAL A 4 -13.57 -50.14 2.60
N GLY A 5 -14.79 -49.62 2.45
CA GLY A 5 -15.02 -48.19 2.28
C GLY A 5 -14.88 -47.53 3.64
N GLY A 6 -13.75 -46.85 3.87
CA GLY A 6 -13.60 -45.98 5.04
C GLY A 6 -14.64 -44.86 5.04
N PRO A 7 -14.88 -44.20 6.20
CA PRO A 7 -15.79 -43.06 6.25
C PRO A 7 -15.30 -41.97 5.30
N LEU A 8 -16.22 -41.47 4.46
CA LEU A 8 -15.95 -40.33 3.59
C LEU A 8 -15.66 -39.13 4.48
N LEU A 9 -14.45 -38.58 4.40
CA LEU A 9 -14.09 -37.34 5.07
C LEU A 9 -15.03 -36.24 4.57
N CYS A 10 -15.63 -35.51 5.50
CA CYS A 10 -16.49 -34.38 5.16
C CYS A 10 -15.62 -33.26 4.59
N ILE A 11 -16.19 -32.38 3.77
CA ILE A 11 -15.50 -31.18 3.28
C ILE A 11 -14.96 -30.35 4.47
N SER A 12 -15.63 -30.41 5.62
CA SER A 12 -15.18 -29.83 6.89
C SER A 12 -13.85 -30.41 7.42
N ASP A 13 -13.57 -31.70 7.23
CA ASP A 13 -12.32 -32.33 7.67
C ASP A 13 -11.14 -31.93 6.77
N LEU A 14 -11.40 -31.58 5.50
CA LEU A 14 -10.38 -31.10 4.57
C LEU A 14 -10.05 -29.62 4.76
N LEU A 15 -10.99 -28.84 5.29
CA LEU A 15 -10.85 -27.39 5.44
C LEU A 15 -10.47 -26.97 6.87
N SER A 16 -10.25 -27.89 7.81
CA SER A 16 -9.86 -27.55 9.18
C SER A 16 -8.57 -26.74 9.25
N ASP A 17 -7.62 -27.05 8.37
CA ASP A 17 -6.29 -26.44 8.37
C ASP A 17 -6.28 -25.08 7.64
N VAL A 18 -7.37 -24.74 6.93
CA VAL A 18 -7.53 -23.48 6.19
C VAL A 18 -8.07 -22.41 7.14
N GLY A 19 -7.22 -21.95 8.04
CA GLY A 19 -7.58 -20.91 9.01
C GLY A 19 -6.74 -20.92 10.29
N GLU A 20 -5.94 -21.96 10.51
CA GLU A 20 -4.99 -22.00 11.63
C GLU A 20 -3.75 -21.17 11.30
N GLU A 21 -3.73 -19.92 11.77
CA GLU A 21 -2.54 -19.09 11.82
C GLU A 21 -1.48 -19.76 12.68
N HIS A 22 -0.42 -20.28 12.04
CA HIS A 22 0.65 -21.01 12.68
C HIS A 22 1.47 -20.10 13.62
N THR A 23 1.00 -19.92 14.85
CA THR A 23 1.76 -19.33 15.96
C THR A 23 2.60 -20.42 16.62
N GLY A 24 3.61 -20.91 15.91
CA GLY A 24 4.51 -21.93 16.45
C GLY A 24 5.68 -22.21 15.51
N ALA A 25 6.88 -21.88 15.93
CA ALA A 25 8.09 -21.91 15.11
C ALA A 25 8.48 -23.32 14.63
N LEU A 26 8.69 -23.49 13.31
CA LEU A 26 9.93 -24.03 12.77
C LEU A 26 10.08 -23.71 11.28
N HIS A 27 11.31 -23.36 10.95
CA HIS A 27 11.84 -22.95 9.66
C HIS A 27 11.78 -24.11 8.66
N ASP A 28 10.91 -24.04 7.66
CA ASP A 28 11.12 -24.72 6.38
C ASP A 28 10.59 -23.86 5.24
N GLN A 29 11.47 -23.66 4.27
CA GLN A 29 11.33 -22.70 3.18
C GLN A 29 10.16 -23.09 2.25
N ALA A 30 9.00 -22.47 2.44
CA ALA A 30 8.06 -22.29 1.35
C ALA A 30 8.70 -21.33 0.34
N PRO A 31 8.67 -21.61 -0.98
CA PRO A 31 9.10 -20.63 -1.97
C PRO A 31 8.15 -19.44 -1.81
N THR A 32 8.70 -18.34 -1.28
CA THR A 32 8.04 -17.05 -1.29
C THR A 32 7.48 -16.87 -2.70
N PRO A 33 6.16 -16.75 -2.91
CA PRO A 33 5.67 -16.44 -4.24
C PRO A 33 6.36 -15.13 -4.54
N ALA A 34 7.24 -15.13 -5.56
CA ALA A 34 8.06 -14.00 -5.90
C ALA A 34 7.13 -12.80 -5.85
N ALA A 35 7.26 -12.00 -4.79
CA ALA A 35 6.63 -10.72 -4.70
C ALA A 35 7.36 -10.01 -5.82
N ALA A 36 6.74 -10.03 -7.00
CA ALA A 36 7.22 -9.29 -8.14
C ALA A 36 7.58 -7.93 -7.57
N ASP A 37 8.77 -7.48 -7.93
CA ASP A 37 9.44 -6.30 -7.43
C ASP A 37 8.58 -5.05 -7.70
N VAL A 38 7.44 -4.91 -6.99
CA VAL A 38 6.50 -3.79 -7.09
C VAL A 38 7.11 -2.60 -6.35
N SER A 39 8.12 -2.83 -5.51
CA SER A 39 8.81 -1.82 -4.72
C SER A 39 9.54 -0.77 -5.55
N ASN A 40 9.78 -1.01 -6.85
CA ASN A 40 10.46 -0.07 -7.75
C ASN A 40 9.58 0.52 -8.86
N LEU A 41 8.27 0.25 -8.87
CA LEU A 41 7.37 0.77 -9.90
C LEU A 41 6.87 2.18 -9.52
N PRO A 42 6.87 3.14 -10.45
CA PRO A 42 6.38 4.47 -10.16
C PRO A 42 4.87 4.40 -9.86
N ALA A 43 4.42 5.15 -8.85
CA ALA A 43 3.03 5.16 -8.41
C ALA A 43 2.03 5.49 -9.55
N SER A 44 2.49 6.18 -10.59
CA SER A 44 1.73 6.48 -11.82
C SER A 44 1.31 5.23 -12.60
N ASP A 45 2.03 4.12 -12.47
CA ASP A 45 1.76 2.87 -13.19
C ASP A 45 0.76 1.98 -12.45
N LEU A 46 0.43 2.32 -11.20
CA LEU A 46 -0.47 1.56 -10.34
C LEU A 46 -1.87 1.33 -10.95
N PRO A 47 -2.55 2.33 -11.57
CA PRO A 47 -3.85 2.09 -12.19
C PRO A 47 -3.78 1.11 -13.35
N LYS A 48 -2.71 1.17 -14.14
CA LYS A 48 -2.48 0.26 -15.27
C LYS A 48 -2.24 -1.17 -14.76
N LEU A 49 -1.38 -1.34 -13.76
CA LEU A 49 -1.11 -2.62 -13.13
C LEU A 49 -2.37 -3.22 -12.49
N PHE A 50 -3.18 -2.41 -11.82
CA PHE A 50 -4.46 -2.85 -11.28
C PHE A 50 -5.36 -3.40 -12.39
N GLN A 51 -5.50 -2.65 -13.48
CA GLN A 51 -6.33 -3.06 -14.62
C GLN A 51 -5.84 -4.37 -15.26
N GLU A 52 -4.52 -4.53 -15.41
CA GLU A 52 -3.90 -5.75 -15.95
C GLU A 52 -4.17 -6.97 -15.05
N ASN A 53 -3.91 -6.86 -13.75
CA ASN A 53 -4.15 -7.95 -12.78
C ASN A 53 -5.65 -8.28 -12.67
N PHE A 54 -6.53 -7.28 -12.71
CA PHE A 54 -7.97 -7.49 -12.70
C PHE A 54 -8.46 -8.24 -13.95
N ASN A 55 -7.92 -7.91 -15.12
CA ASN A 55 -8.23 -8.62 -16.36
C ASN A 55 -7.73 -10.08 -16.33
N GLU A 56 -6.57 -10.33 -15.73
CA GLU A 56 -6.03 -11.68 -15.53
C GLU A 56 -6.93 -12.49 -14.58
N LEU A 57 -7.36 -11.89 -13.47
CA LEU A 57 -8.32 -12.50 -12.54
C LEU A 57 -9.65 -12.83 -13.21
N LYS A 58 -10.20 -11.91 -14.03
CA LYS A 58 -11.44 -12.15 -14.78
C LYS A 58 -11.31 -13.36 -15.69
N ARG A 59 -10.19 -13.49 -16.40
CA ARG A 59 -9.92 -14.64 -17.26
C ARG A 59 -9.82 -15.95 -16.48
N ALA A 60 -9.17 -15.93 -15.32
CA ALA A 60 -9.07 -17.10 -14.45
C ALA A 60 -10.44 -17.53 -13.90
N LEU A 61 -11.32 -16.58 -13.58
CA LEU A 61 -12.69 -16.85 -13.12
C LEU A 61 -13.58 -17.48 -14.21
N GLU A 62 -13.31 -17.18 -15.48
CA GLU A 62 -13.99 -17.81 -16.62
C GLU A 62 -13.41 -19.20 -16.96
N GLY A 63 -12.19 -19.49 -16.47
CA GLY A 63 -11.50 -20.74 -16.67
C GLY A 63 -11.92 -21.85 -15.69
N ALA A 64 -11.38 -23.05 -15.91
CA ALA A 64 -11.56 -24.19 -15.01
C ALA A 64 -10.41 -24.34 -14.00
N ASP A 65 -9.39 -23.46 -14.07
CA ASP A 65 -8.25 -23.51 -13.15
C ASP A 65 -8.54 -22.81 -11.82
N HIS A 66 -7.83 -23.21 -10.77
CA HIS A 66 -7.95 -22.62 -9.44
C HIS A 66 -7.02 -21.42 -9.24
N SER A 67 -6.45 -20.87 -10.32
CA SER A 67 -5.51 -19.75 -10.25
C SER A 67 -6.16 -18.46 -9.75
N TRP A 68 -7.49 -18.37 -9.84
CA TRP A 68 -8.28 -17.23 -9.35
C TRP A 68 -8.05 -16.93 -7.86
N THR A 69 -7.77 -17.95 -7.04
CA THR A 69 -7.49 -17.75 -5.60
C THR A 69 -6.19 -16.97 -5.39
N ALA A 70 -5.11 -17.40 -6.04
CA ALA A 70 -3.81 -16.72 -6.00
C ALA A 70 -3.88 -15.31 -6.61
N LEU A 71 -4.60 -15.14 -7.72
CA LEU A 71 -4.80 -13.83 -8.36
C LEU A 71 -5.63 -12.88 -7.50
N THR A 72 -6.63 -13.39 -6.77
CA THR A 72 -7.41 -12.59 -5.82
C THR A 72 -6.52 -12.10 -4.67
N LEU A 73 -5.71 -12.97 -4.08
CA LEU A 73 -4.78 -12.59 -3.01
C LEU A 73 -3.76 -11.56 -3.49
N LYS A 74 -3.22 -11.74 -4.70
CA LYS A 74 -2.30 -10.80 -5.33
C LYS A 74 -2.94 -9.42 -5.50
N LEU A 75 -4.20 -9.37 -5.95
CA LEU A 75 -4.94 -8.12 -6.10
C LEU A 75 -5.19 -7.44 -4.75
N CYS A 76 -5.60 -8.19 -3.72
CA CYS A 76 -5.79 -7.66 -2.37
C CYS A 76 -4.50 -7.09 -1.77
N SER A 77 -3.38 -7.79 -1.90
CA SER A 77 -2.07 -7.32 -1.42
C SER A 77 -1.59 -6.06 -2.16
N ALA A 78 -1.83 -5.99 -3.47
CA ALA A 78 -1.52 -4.80 -4.26
C ALA A 78 -2.37 -3.58 -3.81
N LEU A 79 -3.66 -3.79 -3.56
CA LEU A 79 -4.57 -2.76 -3.05
C LEU A 79 -4.18 -2.29 -1.65
N GLU A 80 -3.79 -3.19 -0.76
CA GLU A 80 -3.33 -2.83 0.59
C GLU A 80 -2.06 -1.96 0.52
N THR A 81 -1.12 -2.33 -0.36
CA THR A 81 0.11 -1.56 -0.60
C THR A 81 -0.21 -0.18 -1.16
N ALA A 82 -1.14 -0.08 -2.11
CA ALA A 82 -1.63 1.19 -2.63
C ALA A 82 -2.24 2.06 -1.53
N ASN A 83 -3.04 1.47 -0.64
CA ASN A 83 -3.65 2.21 0.46
C ASN A 83 -2.58 2.79 1.40
N LYS A 84 -1.58 1.98 1.80
CA LYS A 84 -0.44 2.44 2.61
C LYS A 84 0.33 3.57 1.94
N LEU A 85 0.49 3.51 0.62
CA LEU A 85 1.17 4.56 -0.15
C LEU A 85 0.38 5.89 -0.12
N VAL A 86 -0.95 5.82 -0.28
CA VAL A 86 -1.84 6.99 -0.18
C VAL A 86 -1.77 7.60 1.23
N ASP A 87 -1.87 6.77 2.27
CA ASP A 87 -1.80 7.22 3.66
C ASP A 87 -0.47 7.91 3.98
N SER A 88 0.65 7.31 3.56
CA SER A 88 1.99 7.89 3.73
C SER A 88 2.15 9.20 2.97
N THR A 89 1.68 9.26 1.71
CA THR A 89 1.73 10.47 0.90
C THR A 89 0.92 11.60 1.53
N ASN A 90 -0.30 11.31 2.01
CA ASN A 90 -1.15 12.29 2.67
C ASN A 90 -0.50 12.85 3.94
N SER A 91 0.12 11.98 4.75
CA SER A 91 0.89 12.40 5.93
C SER A 91 2.07 13.32 5.58
N HIS A 92 2.84 12.97 4.53
CA HIS A 92 3.94 13.81 4.07
C HIS A 92 3.48 15.16 3.52
N VAL A 93 2.39 15.19 2.76
CA VAL A 93 1.80 16.43 2.23
C VAL A 93 1.30 17.32 3.37
N ALA A 94 0.68 16.75 4.40
CA ALA A 94 0.25 17.51 5.57
C ALA A 94 1.45 18.14 6.31
N SER A 95 2.51 17.36 6.56
CA SER A 95 3.73 17.88 7.19
C SER A 95 4.44 18.94 6.34
N LEU A 96 4.44 18.77 5.02
CA LEU A 96 4.98 19.78 4.12
C LEU A 96 4.17 21.07 4.16
N SER A 97 2.84 20.97 4.20
CA SER A 97 1.94 22.13 4.32
C SER A 97 2.21 22.93 5.59
N GLU A 98 2.35 22.25 6.73
CA GLU A 98 2.69 22.88 8.02
C GLU A 98 4.01 23.65 7.92
N LYS A 99 5.05 23.04 7.35
CA LYS A 99 6.35 23.71 7.17
C LYS A 99 6.28 24.91 6.24
N VAL A 100 5.46 24.84 5.18
CA VAL A 100 5.26 25.97 4.26
C VAL A 100 4.56 27.13 4.99
N GLU A 101 3.59 26.84 5.86
CA GLU A 101 2.92 27.85 6.67
C GLU A 101 3.90 28.54 7.66
N GLU A 102 4.74 27.76 8.35
CA GLU A 102 5.80 28.30 9.21
C GLU A 102 6.75 29.23 8.44
N LEU A 103 7.19 28.81 7.26
CA LEU A 103 8.03 29.61 6.37
C LEU A 103 7.35 30.91 5.95
N GLU A 104 6.05 30.88 5.66
CA GLU A 104 5.28 32.06 5.31
C GLU A 104 5.24 33.08 6.46
N GLN A 105 5.07 32.63 7.70
CA GLN A 105 5.10 33.49 8.88
C GLN A 105 6.47 34.14 9.09
N ILE A 106 7.56 33.38 8.89
CA ILE A 106 8.93 33.91 8.97
C ILE A 106 9.16 35.00 7.91
N VAL A 107 8.69 34.77 6.67
CA VAL A 107 8.81 35.75 5.59
C VAL A 107 8.03 37.04 5.90
N LYS A 108 6.79 36.92 6.41
CA LYS A 108 5.99 38.09 6.85
C LYS A 108 6.70 38.88 7.95
N GLY A 109 7.31 38.19 8.90
CA GLY A 109 8.11 38.81 9.97
C GLY A 109 9.32 39.57 9.42
N ARG A 110 10.05 38.96 8.49
CA ARG A 110 11.17 39.59 7.78
C ARG A 110 10.73 40.86 7.04
N ASP A 111 9.64 40.79 6.28
CA ASP A 111 9.17 41.91 5.46
C ASP A 111 8.69 43.09 6.33
N SER A 112 8.08 42.79 7.48
CA SER A 112 7.71 43.80 8.48
C SER A 112 8.94 44.49 9.06
N ALA A 113 9.99 43.74 9.39
CA ALA A 113 11.24 44.29 9.91
C ALA A 113 11.99 45.15 8.87
N ILE A 114 12.00 44.74 7.60
CA ILE A 114 12.57 45.53 6.49
C ILE A 114 11.83 46.85 6.33
N THR A 115 10.49 46.82 6.40
CA THR A 115 9.66 48.03 6.31
C THR A 115 9.99 48.99 7.44
N ALA A 116 10.00 48.52 8.69
CA ALA A 116 10.33 49.33 9.86
C ALA A 116 11.76 49.93 9.78
N ALA A 117 12.75 49.16 9.32
CA ALA A 117 14.12 49.66 9.15
C ALA A 117 14.20 50.76 8.06
N SER A 118 13.43 50.61 6.98
CA SER A 118 13.37 51.59 5.89
C SER A 118 12.76 52.92 6.35
N ASP A 119 11.72 52.86 7.19
CA ASP A 119 11.09 54.05 7.76
C ASP A 119 12.05 54.84 8.66
N ILE A 120 12.80 54.14 9.53
CA ILE A 120 13.83 54.76 10.39
C ILE A 120 14.93 55.42 9.54
N GLN A 121 15.39 54.74 8.48
CA GLN A 121 16.38 55.29 7.58
C GLN A 121 15.88 56.55 6.85
N GLY A 122 14.59 56.61 6.51
CA GLY A 122 13.95 57.79 5.94
C GLY A 122 13.95 58.99 6.90
N CYS A 123 13.61 58.76 8.17
CA CYS A 123 13.62 59.79 9.21
C CYS A 123 15.02 60.38 9.47
N LEU A 124 16.08 59.58 9.34
CA LEU A 124 17.47 60.03 9.55
C LEU A 124 18.04 60.88 8.39
N LYS A 125 17.38 60.89 7.23
CA LYS A 125 17.82 61.63 6.03
C LYS A 125 17.10 62.98 5.85
N LEU A 126 16.12 63.28 6.70
CA LEU A 126 15.42 64.57 6.80
C LEU A 126 16.10 65.47 7.82
#